data_AF-A0AAW2UEJ7-F1
#
_entry.id   AF-A0AAW2UEJ7-F1
#
_cell.length_a   1.000
_cell.length_b   1.000
_cell.length_c   1.000
_cell.angle_alpha   90.00
_cell.angle_beta   90.00
_cell.angle_gamma   90.00
#
_symmetry.space_group_name_H-M   'P 1'
#
loop_
_entity.id
_entity.type
_entity.pdbx_description
1 polymer ?
#
loop_
_entity_poly.entity_id
_entity_poly.type
_entity_poly.pdbx_seq_one_letter_code
_entity_poly.pdbx_strand_id
1 'polypeptide(L)'
;MHQSISRLQRTSNDQEKTIDGLRGLCEELGKKISQENFDFGFAKLQIEHMRLTGVEHSLRKEVESYRAEVDSLRHENIDLLNRLKSNGKEGTFSTFKLDRELQNRISCLQNQMLPLLMDSSQLGRKLLEYVKANGGYPLKKGTASATCLDGQVLVECEVKLQGLERAAENLAISMQTVSVAFRQNLHCCRRISTQLAWILKHLDWMMNHTNGESGNQRSELKAETLLTSLLREKLYSKDLEIEQLQAELAAAVRGNDVLKCEVQNALDNLSCINHKMKELELQMMKKDETINHLQGDLQECKKELAILRGILPKVSEERDLMWDEVKQYTEKNMLLNSEINVLRKKIEALDEGILLKEGQITILKESISKPFDLLASPDSSENFWTDAR
;
A
#
# COMPACT_ATOMS: atom_id res chain seq x y z
N MET A 1 27.92 17.66 -16.45
CA MET A 1 28.01 18.71 -15.40
C MET A 1 26.67 18.94 -14.71
N HIS A 2 25.59 19.28 -15.43
CA HIS A 2 24.25 19.48 -14.83
C HIS A 2 23.74 18.28 -14.02
N GLN A 3 23.88 17.05 -14.54
CA GLN A 3 23.42 15.85 -13.83
C GLN A 3 24.21 15.56 -12.54
N SER A 4 25.49 15.95 -12.50
CA SER A 4 26.37 15.83 -11.33
C SER A 4 25.97 16.84 -10.26
N ILE A 5 25.66 18.07 -10.68
CA ILE A 5 25.20 19.16 -9.80
C ILE A 5 23.83 18.83 -9.20
N SER A 6 22.87 18.36 -10.01
CA SER A 6 21.54 17.97 -9.50
C SER A 6 21.58 16.77 -8.55
N ARG A 7 22.56 15.87 -8.69
CA ARG A 7 22.79 14.77 -7.74
C ARG A 7 23.37 15.30 -6.43
N LEU A 8 24.42 16.12 -6.49
CA LEU A 8 25.03 16.74 -5.31
C LEU A 8 24.02 17.57 -4.52
N GLN A 9 23.16 18.30 -5.22
CA GLN A 9 22.12 19.14 -4.61
C GLN A 9 21.03 18.31 -3.93
N ARG A 10 20.68 17.14 -4.48
CA ARG A 10 19.79 16.18 -3.79
C ARG A 10 20.46 15.62 -2.53
N THR A 11 21.71 15.19 -2.63
CA THR A 11 22.46 14.65 -1.49
C THR A 11 22.62 15.69 -0.38
N SER A 12 22.92 16.95 -0.73
CA SER A 12 23.03 18.05 0.23
C SER A 12 21.70 18.32 0.93
N ASN A 13 20.58 18.34 0.19
CA ASN A 13 19.25 18.53 0.78
C ASN A 13 18.87 17.38 1.72
N ASP A 14 19.24 16.14 1.40
CA ASP A 14 18.94 14.99 2.25
C ASP A 14 19.85 14.93 3.50
N GLN A 15 21.08 15.44 3.38
CA GLN A 15 21.98 15.65 4.53
C GLN A 15 21.46 16.76 5.45
N GLU A 16 20.97 17.87 4.91
CA GLU A 16 20.41 18.98 5.69
C GLU A 16 19.18 18.55 6.49
N LYS A 17 18.26 17.80 5.86
CA LYS A 17 17.14 17.17 6.57
C LYS A 17 17.58 16.22 7.69
N THR A 18 18.68 15.49 7.48
CA THR A 18 19.24 14.58 8.50
C THR A 18 19.81 15.37 9.68
N ILE A 19 20.52 16.48 9.40
CA ILE A 19 21.07 17.36 10.42
C ILE A 19 19.95 18.02 11.24
N ASP A 20 18.88 18.46 10.58
CA ASP A 20 17.72 19.06 11.26
C ASP A 20 16.96 18.03 12.10
N GLY A 21 16.81 16.80 11.61
CA GLY A 21 16.24 15.70 12.37
C GLY A 21 17.04 15.38 13.64
N LEU A 22 18.37 15.35 13.54
CA LEU A 22 19.27 15.11 14.67
C LEU A 22 19.27 16.28 15.67
N ARG A 23 19.22 17.54 15.19
CA ARG A 23 19.07 18.71 16.06
C ARG A 23 17.74 18.69 16.84
N GLY A 24 16.64 18.40 16.16
CA GLY A 24 15.33 18.27 16.80
C GLY A 24 15.29 17.15 17.84
N LEU A 25 15.96 16.03 17.58
CA LEU A 25 16.12 14.93 18.53
C LEU A 25 16.94 15.35 19.78
N CYS A 26 18.03 16.10 19.59
CA CYS A 26 18.84 16.62 20.69
C CYS A 26 18.09 17.64 21.56
N GLU A 27 17.31 18.52 20.94
CA GLU A 27 16.48 19.51 21.65
C GLU A 27 15.34 18.86 22.45
N GLU A 28 14.72 17.79 21.93
CA GLU A 28 13.69 17.04 22.65
C GLU A 28 14.26 16.19 23.79
N LEU A 29 15.43 15.58 23.59
CA LEU A 29 16.12 14.83 24.65
C LEU A 29 16.49 15.76 25.82
N GLY A 30 16.97 16.97 25.51
CA GLY A 30 17.29 17.99 26.52
C GLY A 30 16.07 18.45 27.34
N LYS A 31 14.86 18.32 26.80
CA LYS A 31 13.60 18.72 27.46
C LYS A 31 12.91 17.58 28.24
N LYS A 32 13.22 16.30 27.95
CA LYS A 32 12.49 15.11 28.48
C LYS A 32 13.27 14.27 29.50
N ILE A 33 14.48 14.67 29.91
CA ILE A 33 15.22 13.95 30.96
C ILE A 33 14.53 14.06 32.34
N SER A 34 13.57 14.98 32.52
CA SER A 34 12.60 14.90 33.60
C SER A 34 11.34 14.17 33.12
N GLN A 35 11.13 12.94 33.61
CA GLN A 35 9.85 12.23 33.70
C GLN A 35 9.54 11.16 32.63
N GLU A 36 9.73 9.89 33.07
CA GLU A 36 8.96 8.67 32.76
C GLU A 36 8.42 8.47 31.32
N ASN A 37 9.28 8.49 30.30
CA ASN A 37 8.93 7.92 28.99
C ASN A 37 10.16 7.39 28.22
N PHE A 38 10.94 6.52 28.86
CA PHE A 38 12.11 5.87 28.25
C PHE A 38 11.74 5.00 27.02
N ASP A 39 10.58 4.34 27.03
CA ASP A 39 10.14 3.47 25.93
C ASP A 39 9.81 4.22 24.65
N PHE A 40 9.23 5.43 24.75
CA PHE A 40 8.96 6.27 23.59
C PHE A 40 10.25 6.81 22.95
N GLY A 41 11.24 7.16 23.78
CA GLY A 41 12.57 7.56 23.32
C GLY A 41 13.32 6.45 22.59
N PHE A 42 13.24 5.21 23.12
CA PHE A 42 13.88 4.05 22.53
C PHE A 42 13.29 3.66 21.16
N ALA A 43 11.95 3.67 21.04
CA ALA A 43 11.28 3.39 19.77
C ALA A 43 11.65 4.42 18.68
N LYS A 44 11.72 5.70 19.04
CA LYS A 44 12.13 6.77 18.11
C LYS A 44 13.61 6.65 17.72
N LEU A 45 14.48 6.28 18.67
CA LEU A 45 15.89 6.01 18.42
C LEU A 45 16.08 4.80 17.49
N GLN A 46 15.26 3.77 17.65
CA GLN A 46 15.29 2.57 16.80
C GLN A 46 14.88 2.87 15.36
N ILE A 47 13.83 3.68 15.16
CA ILE A 47 13.43 4.16 13.83
C ILE A 47 14.56 4.96 13.18
N GLU A 48 15.18 5.86 13.93
CA GLU A 48 16.28 6.67 13.40
C GLU A 48 17.53 5.84 13.12
N HIS A 49 17.82 4.82 13.93
CA HIS A 49 18.90 3.85 13.68
C HIS A 49 18.64 3.07 12.38
N MET A 50 17.41 2.60 12.14
CA MET A 50 17.06 1.92 10.88
C MET A 50 17.19 2.86 9.68
N ARG A 51 16.78 4.12 9.82
CA ARG A 51 16.93 5.15 8.78
C ARG A 51 18.40 5.41 8.45
N LEU A 52 19.22 5.66 9.47
CA LEU A 52 20.66 5.90 9.32
C LEU A 52 21.38 4.69 8.71
N THR A 53 21.00 3.48 9.08
CA THR A 53 21.52 2.24 8.47
C THR A 53 21.18 2.17 6.97
N GLY A 54 19.98 2.59 6.57
CA GLY A 54 19.60 2.68 5.15
C GLY A 54 20.42 3.70 4.37
N VAL A 55 20.67 4.88 4.96
CA VAL A 55 21.53 5.92 4.36
C VAL A 55 22.98 5.42 4.22
N GLU A 56 23.51 4.80 5.28
CA GLU A 56 24.86 4.24 5.32
C GLU A 56 25.07 3.17 4.24
N HIS A 57 24.11 2.25 4.10
CA HIS A 57 24.13 1.23 3.05
C HIS A 57 24.08 1.82 1.64
N SER A 58 23.31 2.90 1.46
CA SER A 58 23.20 3.60 0.17
C SER A 58 24.50 4.30 -0.20
N LEU A 59 25.15 4.96 0.75
CA LEU A 59 26.46 5.57 0.57
C LEU A 59 27.55 4.53 0.25
N ARG A 60 27.52 3.36 0.92
CA ARG A 60 28.45 2.26 0.59
C ARG A 60 28.32 1.80 -0.86
N LYS A 61 27.09 1.62 -1.35
CA LYS A 61 26.83 1.28 -2.76
C LYS A 61 27.33 2.36 -3.72
N GLU A 62 27.16 3.63 -3.36
CA GLU A 62 27.65 4.74 -4.17
C GLU A 62 29.17 4.75 -4.26
N VAL A 63 29.87 4.53 -3.13
CA VAL A 63 31.34 4.41 -3.09
C VAL A 63 31.84 3.24 -3.93
N GLU A 64 31.17 2.09 -3.87
CA GLU A 64 31.50 0.92 -4.70
C GLU A 64 31.29 1.21 -6.19
N SER A 65 30.22 1.93 -6.55
CA SER A 65 29.96 2.36 -7.92
C SER A 65 31.04 3.30 -8.44
N TYR A 66 31.44 4.31 -7.66
CA TYR A 66 32.52 5.22 -8.05
C TYR A 66 33.86 4.50 -8.18
N ARG A 67 34.13 3.51 -7.33
CA ARG A 67 35.34 2.68 -7.44
C ARG A 67 35.35 1.92 -8.77
N ALA A 68 34.23 1.30 -9.15
CA ALA A 68 34.11 0.60 -10.43
C ALA A 68 34.25 1.54 -11.63
N GLU A 69 33.71 2.77 -11.56
CA GLU A 69 33.86 3.78 -12.60
C GLU A 69 35.32 4.23 -12.76
N VAL A 70 36.02 4.49 -11.65
CA VAL A 70 37.45 4.83 -11.65
C VAL A 70 38.28 3.71 -12.27
N ASP A 71 37.98 2.45 -11.93
CA ASP A 71 38.67 1.30 -12.52
C ASP A 71 38.37 1.18 -14.02
N SER A 72 37.13 1.38 -14.46
CA SER A 72 36.78 1.40 -15.88
C SER A 72 37.53 2.49 -16.65
N LEU A 73 37.54 3.72 -16.13
CA LEU A 73 38.26 4.84 -16.74
C LEU A 73 39.78 4.61 -16.76
N ARG A 74 40.33 3.91 -15.77
CA ARG A 74 41.74 3.49 -15.78
C ARG A 74 42.01 2.50 -16.91
N HIS A 75 41.18 1.49 -17.10
CA HIS A 75 41.34 0.53 -18.20
C HIS A 75 41.21 1.21 -19.57
N GLU A 76 40.24 2.11 -19.72
CA GLU A 76 40.08 2.89 -20.95
C GLU A 76 41.29 3.78 -21.26
N ASN A 77 41.82 4.49 -20.26
CA ASN A 77 43.03 5.31 -20.42
C ASN A 77 44.26 4.47 -20.79
N ILE A 78 44.41 3.28 -20.21
CA ILE A 78 45.47 2.34 -20.59
C ILE A 78 45.32 1.91 -22.05
N ASP A 79 44.09 1.61 -22.49
CA ASP A 79 43.80 1.23 -23.87
C ASP A 79 44.05 2.36 -24.86
N LEU A 80 43.66 3.60 -24.52
CA LEU A 80 43.96 4.79 -25.31
C LEU A 80 45.46 5.07 -25.42
N LEU A 81 46.19 4.90 -24.32
CA LEU A 81 47.65 5.04 -24.30
C LEU A 81 48.32 3.99 -25.20
N ASN A 82 47.82 2.75 -25.19
CA ASN A 82 48.32 1.68 -26.06
C ASN A 82 48.07 2.00 -27.54
N ARG A 83 46.90 2.56 -27.87
CA ARG A 83 46.55 3.01 -29.24
C ARG A 83 47.38 4.19 -29.72
N LEU A 84 47.72 5.12 -28.82
CA LEU A 84 48.57 6.27 -29.15
C LEU A 84 50.03 5.86 -29.34
N LYS A 85 50.49 4.81 -28.64
CA LYS A 85 51.84 4.24 -28.83
C LYS A 85 51.99 3.45 -30.13
N SER A 86 50.91 2.87 -30.68
CA SER A 86 50.92 2.18 -31.97
C SER A 86 50.78 3.16 -33.14
N ASN A 87 51.83 3.93 -33.41
CA ASN A 87 51.89 4.90 -34.51
C ASN A 87 51.45 4.33 -35.89
N GLY A 88 50.34 4.84 -36.41
CA GLY A 88 50.12 5.12 -37.85
C GLY A 88 49.87 3.96 -38.82
N LYS A 89 49.89 2.69 -38.42
CA LYS A 89 49.66 1.54 -39.32
C LYS A 89 48.38 0.74 -39.05
N GLU A 90 47.49 1.25 -38.20
CA GLU A 90 46.38 0.48 -37.61
C GLU A 90 44.96 0.87 -38.05
N GLY A 91 44.78 1.54 -39.19
CA GLY A 91 43.43 1.78 -39.73
C GLY A 91 42.62 0.49 -39.97
N THR A 92 43.32 -0.64 -40.15
CA THR A 92 42.72 -1.98 -40.33
C THR A 92 42.56 -2.77 -39.01
N PHE A 93 43.23 -2.36 -37.94
CA PHE A 93 43.20 -3.06 -36.65
C PHE A 93 42.07 -2.57 -35.72
N SER A 94 41.64 -1.31 -35.84
CA SER A 94 40.56 -0.74 -35.02
C SER A 94 39.17 -1.29 -35.37
N THR A 95 38.88 -1.50 -36.66
CA THR A 95 37.63 -2.16 -37.11
C THR A 95 37.65 -3.64 -36.73
N PHE A 96 38.76 -4.34 -36.93
CA PHE A 96 38.90 -5.74 -36.50
C PHE A 96 38.74 -5.93 -34.98
N LYS A 97 39.24 -5.00 -34.16
CA LYS A 97 39.08 -5.03 -32.69
C LYS A 97 37.62 -4.78 -32.28
N LEU A 98 36.95 -3.82 -32.92
CA LEU A 98 35.52 -3.54 -32.69
C LEU A 98 34.65 -4.73 -33.13
N ASP A 99 34.93 -5.31 -34.29
CA ASP A 99 34.23 -6.45 -34.83
C ASP A 99 34.34 -7.68 -33.90
N ARG A 100 35.53 -7.91 -33.36
CA ARG A 100 35.80 -8.96 -32.38
C ARG A 100 35.09 -8.70 -31.05
N GLU A 101 35.08 -7.46 -30.58
CA GLU A 101 34.39 -7.07 -29.33
C GLU A 101 32.87 -7.24 -29.46
N LEU A 102 32.28 -6.80 -30.58
CA LEU A 102 30.86 -7.00 -30.86
C LEU A 102 30.49 -8.48 -30.97
N GLN A 103 31.32 -9.29 -31.63
CA GLN A 103 31.13 -10.74 -31.71
C GLN A 103 31.19 -11.40 -30.31
N ASN A 104 32.11 -10.97 -29.45
CA ASN A 104 32.24 -11.46 -28.09
C ASN A 104 31.01 -11.08 -27.24
N ARG A 105 30.52 -9.85 -27.36
CA ARG A 105 29.30 -9.38 -26.65
C ARG A 105 28.06 -10.13 -27.09
N ILE A 106 27.85 -10.29 -28.40
CA ILE A 106 26.73 -11.09 -28.94
C ILE A 106 26.81 -12.53 -28.40
N SER A 107 28.01 -13.12 -28.36
CA SER A 107 28.22 -14.48 -27.85
C SER A 107 27.98 -14.57 -26.33
N CYS A 108 28.35 -13.56 -25.55
CA CYS A 108 28.06 -13.48 -24.11
C CYS A 108 26.56 -13.39 -23.83
N LEU A 109 25.85 -12.52 -24.56
CA LEU A 109 24.40 -12.39 -24.44
C LEU A 109 23.67 -13.70 -24.79
N GLN A 110 24.09 -14.38 -25.86
CA GLN A 110 23.50 -15.65 -26.29
C GLN A 110 23.81 -16.82 -25.35
N ASN A 111 25.07 -16.94 -24.88
CA ASN A 111 25.52 -18.15 -24.18
C ASN A 111 25.48 -18.03 -22.65
N GLN A 112 25.38 -16.83 -22.09
CA GLN A 112 25.41 -16.62 -20.64
C GLN A 112 24.14 -15.94 -20.13
N MET A 113 23.78 -14.79 -20.70
CA MET A 113 22.64 -14.01 -20.20
C MET A 113 21.28 -14.65 -20.53
N LEU A 114 21.12 -15.15 -21.75
CA LEU A 114 19.87 -15.77 -22.18
C LEU A 114 19.53 -17.05 -21.38
N PRO A 115 20.47 -18.00 -21.15
CA PRO A 115 20.22 -19.14 -20.27
C PRO A 115 19.85 -18.73 -18.84
N LEU A 116 20.54 -17.74 -18.25
CA LEU A 116 20.23 -17.25 -16.90
C LEU A 116 18.81 -16.67 -16.81
N LEU A 117 18.36 -15.95 -17.85
CA LEU A 117 17.00 -15.41 -17.91
C LEU A 117 15.95 -16.53 -17.96
N MET A 118 16.19 -17.55 -18.81
CA MET A 118 15.33 -18.72 -18.93
C MET A 118 15.26 -19.52 -17.63
N ASP A 119 16.41 -19.76 -16.99
CA ASP A 119 16.51 -20.43 -15.69
C ASP A 119 15.77 -19.66 -14.60
N SER A 120 15.87 -18.32 -14.59
CA SER A 120 15.14 -17.47 -13.63
C SER A 120 13.63 -17.57 -13.82
N SER A 121 13.16 -17.62 -15.06
CA SER A 121 11.73 -17.77 -15.36
C SER A 121 11.22 -19.14 -14.94
N GLN A 122 12.01 -20.20 -15.20
CA GLN A 122 11.70 -21.55 -14.77
C GLN A 122 11.66 -21.66 -13.24
N LEU A 123 12.59 -21.02 -12.53
CA LEU A 123 12.60 -20.97 -11.07
C LEU A 123 11.35 -20.24 -10.54
N GLY A 124 10.98 -19.12 -11.17
CA GLY A 124 9.76 -18.38 -10.86
C GLY A 124 8.49 -19.21 -11.04
N ARG A 125 8.41 -20.02 -12.11
CA ARG A 125 7.32 -20.97 -12.34
C ARG A 125 7.25 -22.05 -11.26
N LYS A 126 8.39 -22.68 -10.92
CA LYS A 126 8.45 -23.69 -9.84
C LYS A 126 8.03 -23.10 -8.49
N LEU A 127 8.42 -21.87 -8.20
CA LEU A 127 8.01 -21.17 -6.96
C LEU A 127 6.50 -20.92 -6.95
N LEU A 128 5.93 -20.48 -8.08
CA LEU A 128 4.49 -20.27 -8.21
C LEU A 128 3.71 -21.59 -8.03
N GLU A 129 4.17 -22.68 -8.65
CA GLU A 129 3.60 -24.02 -8.48
C GLU A 129 3.70 -24.52 -7.03
N TYR A 130 4.82 -24.28 -6.36
CA TYR A 130 5.01 -24.60 -4.95
C TYR A 130 4.04 -23.83 -4.04
N VAL A 131 3.86 -22.53 -4.29
CA VAL A 131 2.89 -21.70 -3.56
C VAL A 131 1.46 -22.17 -3.81
N LYS A 132 1.12 -22.55 -5.04
CA LYS A 132 -0.18 -23.15 -5.39
C LYS A 132 -0.42 -24.48 -4.67
N ALA A 133 0.58 -25.35 -4.62
CA ALA A 133 0.49 -26.66 -3.98
C ALA A 133 0.42 -26.56 -2.44
N ASN A 134 1.11 -25.59 -1.85
CA ASN A 134 1.11 -25.36 -0.40
C ASN A 134 -0.04 -24.46 0.10
N GLY A 135 -0.72 -23.73 -0.77
CA GLY A 135 -1.91 -22.94 -0.45
C GLY A 135 -3.15 -23.74 -0.04
N GLY A 136 -3.06 -25.08 0.02
CA GLY A 136 -4.16 -26.00 0.32
C GLY A 136 -4.10 -26.75 1.67
N TYR A 137 -3.09 -26.54 2.52
CA TYR A 137 -3.05 -27.17 3.85
C TYR A 137 -3.45 -26.17 4.95
N PRO A 138 -4.55 -26.39 5.69
CA PRO A 138 -4.79 -25.65 6.91
C PRO A 138 -3.81 -26.13 7.97
N LEU A 139 -2.62 -25.54 7.99
CA LEU A 139 -1.72 -25.72 9.13
C LEU A 139 -2.39 -25.07 10.35
N LYS A 140 -2.55 -25.87 11.40
CA LYS A 140 -3.36 -25.62 12.58
C LYS A 140 -3.23 -24.19 13.12
N LYS A 141 -4.41 -23.59 13.32
CA LYS A 141 -4.81 -22.51 14.22
C LYS A 141 -3.74 -22.12 15.26
N GLY A 142 -3.10 -20.97 15.03
CA GLY A 142 -2.34 -20.21 16.01
C GLY A 142 -2.56 -18.72 15.73
N THR A 143 -2.97 -17.98 16.75
CA THR A 143 -3.50 -16.62 16.66
C THR A 143 -2.44 -15.61 16.19
N ALA A 144 -2.32 -15.38 14.88
CA ALA A 144 -1.95 -14.10 14.25
C ALA A 144 -1.76 -14.30 12.73
N SER A 145 -2.59 -13.63 11.93
CA SER A 145 -2.42 -13.33 10.50
C SER A 145 -2.15 -14.52 9.56
N ALA A 146 -3.22 -15.19 9.12
CA ALA A 146 -3.19 -15.99 7.91
C ALA A 146 -3.17 -15.06 6.69
N THR A 147 -1.99 -14.72 6.18
CA THR A 147 -1.84 -14.19 4.82
C THR A 147 -2.02 -15.34 3.84
N CYS A 148 -3.27 -15.71 3.59
CA CYS A 148 -3.66 -16.39 2.37
C CYS A 148 -3.34 -15.41 1.23
N LEU A 149 -2.39 -15.75 0.36
CA LEU A 149 -2.12 -14.96 -0.83
C LEU A 149 -3.41 -14.87 -1.64
N ASP A 150 -3.87 -13.65 -1.88
CA ASP A 150 -5.08 -13.37 -2.66
C ASP A 150 -4.97 -14.03 -4.04
N GLY A 151 -6.03 -14.74 -4.47
CA GLY A 151 -6.09 -15.39 -5.77
C GLY A 151 -5.84 -14.42 -6.92
N GLN A 152 -6.14 -13.14 -6.73
CA GLN A 152 -5.83 -12.08 -7.67
C GLN A 152 -4.31 -11.88 -7.86
N VAL A 153 -3.52 -11.91 -6.78
CA VAL A 153 -2.05 -11.76 -6.81
C VAL A 153 -1.43 -12.97 -7.51
N LEU A 154 -1.99 -14.17 -7.29
CA LEU A 154 -1.51 -15.38 -7.93
C LEU A 154 -1.70 -15.35 -9.46
N VAL A 155 -2.87 -14.90 -9.93
CA VAL A 155 -3.15 -14.73 -11.35
C VAL A 155 -2.25 -13.66 -11.97
N GLU A 156 -2.01 -12.55 -11.27
CA GLU A 156 -1.10 -11.50 -11.72
C GLU A 156 0.34 -12.00 -11.88
N CYS A 157 0.85 -12.77 -10.90
CA CYS A 157 2.18 -13.40 -10.98
C CYS A 157 2.29 -14.37 -12.16
N GLU A 158 1.22 -15.10 -12.48
CA GLU A 158 1.21 -16.03 -13.61
C GLU A 158 1.26 -15.31 -14.95
N VAL A 159 0.46 -14.26 -15.13
CA VAL A 159 0.48 -13.42 -16.33
C VAL A 159 1.85 -12.77 -16.52
N LYS A 160 2.48 -12.29 -15.44
CA LYS A 160 3.82 -11.70 -15.46
C LYS A 160 4.91 -12.70 -15.83
N LEU A 161 4.88 -13.91 -15.26
CA LEU A 161 5.84 -14.98 -15.60
C LEU A 161 5.68 -15.41 -17.06
N GLN A 162 4.44 -15.55 -17.54
CA GLN A 162 4.21 -15.89 -18.94
C GLN A 162 4.64 -14.76 -19.89
N GLY A 163 4.51 -13.50 -19.48
CA GLY A 163 5.07 -12.35 -20.21
C GLY A 163 6.60 -12.39 -20.28
N LEU A 164 7.26 -12.73 -19.17
CA LEU A 164 8.72 -12.84 -19.09
C LEU A 164 9.26 -13.93 -20.02
N GLU A 165 8.59 -15.08 -20.11
CA GLU A 165 9.00 -16.18 -21.00
C GLU A 165 8.90 -15.79 -22.47
N ARG A 166 7.77 -15.20 -22.88
CA ARG A 166 7.63 -14.70 -24.25
C ARG A 166 8.67 -13.63 -24.57
N ALA A 167 9.00 -12.77 -23.60
CA ALA A 167 10.06 -11.77 -23.77
C ALA A 167 11.44 -12.42 -23.93
N ALA A 168 11.75 -13.46 -23.17
CA ALA A 168 13.00 -14.21 -23.28
C ALA A 168 13.11 -14.96 -24.62
N GLU A 169 12.03 -15.58 -25.10
CA GLU A 169 11.95 -16.21 -26.41
C GLU A 169 12.14 -15.20 -27.55
N ASN A 170 11.46 -14.05 -27.48
CA ASN A 170 11.62 -12.97 -28.44
C ASN A 170 13.05 -12.43 -28.45
N LEU A 171 13.67 -12.30 -27.27
CA LEU A 171 15.07 -11.91 -27.14
C LEU A 171 16.01 -12.95 -27.78
N ALA A 172 15.73 -14.25 -27.59
CA ALA A 172 16.50 -15.32 -28.22
C ALA A 172 16.46 -15.23 -29.75
N ILE A 173 15.26 -15.06 -30.32
CA ILE A 173 15.05 -14.90 -31.76
C ILE A 173 15.77 -13.64 -32.27
N SER A 174 15.60 -12.51 -31.59
CA SER A 174 16.25 -11.25 -31.95
C SER A 174 17.78 -11.36 -31.94
N MET A 175 18.36 -11.94 -30.89
CA MET A 175 19.81 -12.15 -30.79
C MET A 175 20.33 -13.06 -31.90
N GLN A 176 19.57 -14.08 -32.27
CA GLN A 176 19.93 -14.95 -33.40
C GLN A 176 19.91 -14.18 -34.73
N THR A 177 18.91 -13.34 -34.97
CA THR A 177 18.83 -12.48 -36.16
C THR A 177 20.01 -11.51 -36.21
N VAL A 178 20.34 -10.85 -35.10
CA VAL A 178 21.48 -9.92 -34.99
C VAL A 178 22.80 -10.66 -35.25
N SER A 179 22.99 -11.85 -34.69
CA SER A 179 24.19 -12.68 -34.90
C SER A 179 24.39 -13.09 -36.36
N VAL A 180 23.30 -13.37 -37.09
CA VAL A 180 23.35 -13.71 -38.52
C VAL A 180 23.64 -12.47 -39.36
N ALA A 181 22.93 -11.37 -39.13
CA ALA A 181 23.13 -10.11 -39.85
C ALA A 181 24.55 -9.54 -39.64
N PHE A 182 25.07 -9.63 -38.42
CA PHE A 182 26.42 -9.18 -38.09
C PHE A 182 27.49 -9.99 -38.83
N ARG A 183 27.35 -11.33 -38.88
CA ARG A 183 28.25 -12.19 -39.66
C ARG A 183 28.21 -11.86 -41.16
N GLN A 184 27.03 -11.63 -41.73
CA GLN A 184 26.88 -11.24 -43.14
C GLN A 184 27.57 -9.90 -43.45
N ASN A 185 27.43 -8.90 -42.56
CA ASN A 185 28.09 -7.60 -42.70
C ASN A 185 29.63 -7.70 -42.65
N LEU A 186 30.17 -8.54 -41.76
CA LEU A 186 31.62 -8.80 -41.71
C LEU A 186 32.16 -9.39 -43.02
N HIS A 187 31.42 -10.36 -43.59
CA HIS A 187 31.78 -10.95 -44.88
C HIS A 187 31.73 -9.93 -46.03
N CYS A 188 30.74 -9.03 -46.04
CA CYS A 188 30.60 -8.01 -47.07
C CYS A 188 31.73 -6.96 -47.01
N CYS A 189 32.02 -6.42 -45.81
CA CYS A 189 33.06 -5.41 -45.61
C CYS A 189 34.45 -5.92 -46.02
N ARG A 190 34.75 -7.18 -45.69
CA ARG A 190 36.03 -7.81 -46.06
C ARG A 190 36.21 -7.93 -47.58
N ARG A 191 35.11 -8.16 -48.32
CA ARG A 191 35.11 -8.28 -49.79
C ARG A 191 35.38 -6.93 -50.48
N ILE A 192 34.73 -5.87 -50.01
CA ILE A 192 34.90 -4.50 -50.54
C ILE A 192 36.34 -4.02 -50.32
N SER A 193 36.89 -4.28 -49.13
CA SER A 193 38.27 -3.91 -48.82
C SER A 193 39.30 -4.57 -49.76
N THR A 194 39.08 -5.82 -50.16
CA THR A 194 39.97 -6.51 -51.12
C THR A 194 39.88 -5.98 -52.55
N GLN A 195 38.71 -5.50 -52.99
CA GLN A 195 38.52 -4.90 -54.32
C GLN A 195 39.20 -3.54 -54.44
N LEU A 196 39.10 -2.68 -53.42
CA LEU A 196 39.75 -1.36 -53.43
C LEU A 196 41.27 -1.46 -53.47
N ALA A 197 41.85 -2.44 -52.77
CA ALA A 197 43.29 -2.70 -52.80
C ALA A 197 43.81 -3.14 -54.19
N TRP A 198 42.97 -3.78 -54.99
CA TRP A 198 43.32 -4.17 -56.37
C TRP A 198 43.28 -2.97 -57.32
N ILE A 199 42.26 -2.12 -57.21
CA ILE A 199 42.08 -0.92 -58.05
C ILE A 199 43.24 0.08 -57.84
N LEU A 200 43.66 0.30 -56.59
CA LEU A 200 44.77 1.21 -56.27
C LEU A 200 46.10 0.77 -56.91
N LYS A 201 46.37 -0.53 -56.97
CA LYS A 201 47.58 -1.07 -57.62
C LYS A 201 47.56 -0.91 -59.13
N HIS A 202 46.39 -0.96 -59.74
CA HIS A 202 46.23 -0.83 -61.18
C HIS A 202 46.43 0.63 -61.66
N LEU A 203 46.03 1.62 -60.86
CA LEU A 203 46.22 3.04 -61.17
C LEU A 203 47.70 3.46 -61.11
N ASP A 204 48.45 2.91 -60.16
CA ASP A 204 49.89 3.17 -60.00
C ASP A 204 50.72 2.68 -61.20
N TRP A 205 50.33 1.53 -61.77
CA TRP A 205 50.97 0.98 -62.97
C TRP A 205 50.78 1.84 -64.22
N MET A 206 49.59 2.45 -64.39
CA MET A 206 49.27 3.26 -65.57
C MET A 206 50.04 4.58 -65.66
N MET A 207 50.45 5.15 -64.52
CA MET A 207 51.15 6.44 -64.48
C MET A 207 52.60 6.39 -64.99
N ASN A 208 53.21 5.20 -65.04
CA ASN A 208 54.64 5.07 -65.31
C ASN A 208 55.01 5.00 -66.80
N HIS A 209 54.06 5.02 -67.75
CA HIS A 209 54.32 4.54 -69.13
C HIS A 209 53.99 5.49 -70.31
N THR A 210 53.77 6.81 -70.14
CA THR A 210 53.46 7.67 -71.32
C THR A 210 54.06 9.08 -71.31
N ASN A 211 55.28 9.22 -71.87
CA ASN A 211 55.89 10.51 -72.23
C ASN A 211 55.94 10.68 -73.77
N GLY A 212 55.53 11.85 -74.28
CA GLY A 212 55.56 12.20 -75.70
C GLY A 212 54.52 13.26 -76.13
N GLU A 213 54.98 14.50 -76.31
CA GLU A 213 54.59 15.51 -77.33
C GLU A 213 53.11 15.87 -77.59
N SER A 214 52.58 16.86 -76.85
CA SER A 214 51.55 17.84 -77.29
C SER A 214 51.27 18.85 -76.15
N GLY A 215 52.28 19.63 -75.75
CA GLY A 215 52.31 20.31 -74.44
C GLY A 215 51.09 21.15 -74.05
N ASN A 216 50.55 22.00 -74.95
CA ASN A 216 49.53 22.99 -74.59
C ASN A 216 48.09 22.42 -74.56
N GLN A 217 47.67 21.70 -75.61
CA GLN A 217 46.38 20.99 -75.62
C GLN A 217 46.36 19.88 -74.55
N ARG A 218 47.50 19.24 -74.27
CA ARG A 218 47.62 18.24 -73.20
C ARG A 218 47.53 18.85 -71.81
N SER A 219 48.05 20.06 -71.58
CA SER A 219 47.86 20.77 -70.30
C SER A 219 46.42 21.23 -70.09
N GLU A 220 45.73 21.65 -71.15
CA GLU A 220 44.31 22.04 -71.09
C GLU A 220 43.42 20.84 -70.82
N LEU A 221 43.58 19.75 -71.58
CA LEU A 221 42.88 18.47 -71.32
C LEU A 221 43.18 17.92 -69.92
N LYS A 222 44.40 18.11 -69.40
CA LYS A 222 44.78 17.71 -68.04
C LYS A 222 44.07 18.57 -66.99
N ALA A 223 44.00 19.89 -67.19
CA ALA A 223 43.27 20.79 -66.29
C ALA A 223 41.76 20.49 -66.30
N GLU A 224 41.19 20.23 -67.48
CA GLU A 224 39.80 19.81 -67.64
C GLU A 224 39.54 18.47 -66.93
N THR A 225 40.39 17.47 -67.14
CA THR A 225 40.28 16.16 -66.48
C THR A 225 40.31 16.30 -64.94
N LEU A 226 41.22 17.12 -64.41
CA LEU A 226 41.31 17.40 -62.97
C LEU A 226 40.09 18.16 -62.45
N LEU A 227 39.58 19.14 -63.20
CA LEU A 227 38.38 19.88 -62.83
C LEU A 227 37.15 18.97 -62.83
N THR A 228 36.99 18.13 -63.86
CA THR A 228 35.91 17.14 -63.93
C THR A 228 36.00 16.14 -62.77
N SER A 229 37.20 15.67 -62.41
CA SER A 229 37.36 14.76 -61.27
C SER A 229 37.01 15.43 -59.94
N LEU A 230 37.44 16.67 -59.73
CA LEU A 230 37.13 17.45 -58.51
C LEU A 230 35.64 17.76 -58.40
N LEU A 231 34.98 18.14 -59.50
CA LEU A 231 33.54 18.39 -59.51
C LEU A 231 32.76 17.11 -59.22
N ARG A 232 33.18 15.98 -59.78
CA ARG A 232 32.59 14.67 -59.50
C ARG A 232 32.75 14.26 -58.04
N GLU A 233 33.93 14.46 -57.46
CA GLU A 233 34.17 14.19 -56.04
C GLU A 233 33.32 15.09 -55.13
N LYS A 234 33.23 16.39 -55.43
CA LYS A 234 32.34 17.30 -54.71
C LYS A 234 30.87 16.91 -54.83
N LEU A 235 30.44 16.45 -56.02
CA LEU A 235 29.08 15.97 -56.23
C LEU A 235 28.81 14.73 -55.39
N TYR A 236 29.69 13.73 -55.39
CA TYR A 236 29.57 12.56 -54.51
C TYR A 236 29.58 12.91 -53.02
N SER A 237 30.40 13.86 -52.59
CA SER A 237 30.40 14.32 -51.20
C SER A 237 29.07 14.98 -50.83
N LYS A 238 28.43 15.71 -51.74
CA LYS A 238 27.12 16.32 -51.52
C LYS A 238 25.98 15.30 -51.56
N ASP A 239 26.06 14.30 -52.44
CA ASP A 239 25.10 13.19 -52.46
C ASP A 239 25.10 12.43 -51.12
N LEU A 240 26.29 12.16 -50.56
CA LEU A 240 26.41 11.51 -49.25
C LEU A 240 25.83 12.37 -48.10
N GLU A 241 26.07 13.69 -48.13
CA GLU A 241 25.49 14.63 -47.16
C GLU A 241 23.95 14.63 -47.25
N ILE A 242 23.39 14.58 -48.46
CA ILE A 242 21.93 14.49 -48.68
C ILE A 242 21.38 13.18 -48.12
N GLU A 243 22.02 12.04 -48.37
CA GLU A 243 21.60 10.74 -47.82
C GLU A 243 21.61 10.74 -46.29
N GLN A 244 22.64 11.34 -45.67
CA GLN A 244 22.72 11.49 -44.22
C GLN A 244 21.58 12.36 -43.69
N LEU A 245 21.34 13.53 -44.27
CA LEU A 245 20.25 14.42 -43.86
C LEU A 245 18.87 13.78 -44.03
N GLN A 246 18.67 12.98 -45.08
CA GLN A 246 17.44 12.21 -45.27
C GLN A 246 17.25 11.16 -44.17
N ALA A 247 18.32 10.46 -43.77
CA ALA A 247 18.27 9.50 -42.68
C ALA A 247 17.97 10.16 -41.33
N GLU A 248 18.60 11.30 -41.05
CA GLU A 248 18.36 12.11 -39.85
C GLU A 248 16.92 12.65 -39.80
N LEU A 249 16.42 13.18 -40.92
CA LEU A 249 15.03 13.63 -41.04
C LEU A 249 14.05 12.47 -40.81
N ALA A 250 14.29 11.31 -41.40
CA ALA A 250 13.45 10.13 -41.20
C ALA A 250 13.46 9.66 -39.73
N ALA A 251 14.59 9.73 -39.05
CA ALA A 251 14.69 9.44 -37.62
C ALA A 251 13.92 10.47 -36.77
N ALA A 252 14.05 11.76 -37.08
CA ALA A 252 13.33 12.83 -36.41
C ALA A 252 11.81 12.71 -36.57
N VAL A 253 11.32 12.39 -37.78
CA VAL A 253 9.89 12.16 -38.05
C VAL A 253 9.35 11.00 -37.21
N ARG A 254 10.07 9.85 -37.17
CA ARG A 254 9.67 8.73 -36.32
C ARG A 254 9.67 9.09 -34.83
N GLY A 255 10.65 9.87 -34.38
CA GLY A 255 10.68 10.37 -33.00
C GLY A 255 9.48 11.26 -32.68
N ASN A 256 9.09 12.14 -33.61
CA ASN A 256 7.91 12.99 -33.47
C ASN A 256 6.61 12.18 -33.39
N ASP A 257 6.47 11.11 -34.18
CA ASP A 257 5.31 10.22 -34.13
C ASP A 257 5.20 9.52 -32.75
N VAL A 258 6.32 9.06 -32.19
CA VAL A 258 6.38 8.49 -30.84
C VAL A 258 5.94 9.52 -29.79
N LEU A 259 6.49 10.73 -29.84
CA LEU A 259 6.11 11.80 -28.92
C LEU A 259 4.62 12.15 -29.04
N LYS A 260 4.06 12.13 -30.26
CA LYS A 260 2.62 12.36 -30.46
C LYS A 260 1.77 11.27 -29.80
N CYS A 261 2.18 10.01 -29.88
CA CYS A 261 1.53 8.92 -29.15
C CYS A 261 1.64 9.08 -27.63
N GLU A 262 2.81 9.49 -27.11
CA GLU A 262 3.01 9.75 -25.69
C GLU A 262 2.12 10.90 -25.18
N VAL A 263 2.01 11.99 -25.95
CA VAL A 263 1.11 13.11 -25.63
C VAL A 263 -0.34 12.65 -25.61
N GLN A 264 -0.78 11.85 -26.57
CA GLN A 264 -2.14 11.32 -26.58
C GLN A 264 -2.42 10.42 -25.38
N ASN A 265 -1.50 9.50 -25.07
CA ASN A 265 -1.62 8.64 -23.88
C ASN A 265 -1.69 9.47 -22.58
N ALA A 266 -0.89 10.53 -22.47
CA ALA A 266 -0.94 11.43 -21.33
C ALA A 266 -2.27 12.18 -21.22
N LEU A 267 -2.84 12.63 -22.34
CA LEU A 267 -4.17 13.27 -22.39
C LEU A 267 -5.29 12.30 -21.98
N ASP A 268 -5.24 11.05 -22.46
CA ASP A 268 -6.23 10.03 -22.12
C ASP A 268 -6.18 9.68 -20.62
N ASN A 269 -4.97 9.55 -20.07
CA ASN A 269 -4.76 9.35 -18.64
C ASN A 269 -5.29 10.53 -17.81
N LEU A 270 -5.03 11.76 -18.26
CA LEU A 270 -5.54 12.96 -17.60
C LEU A 270 -7.07 12.99 -17.64
N SER A 271 -7.69 12.61 -18.76
CA SER A 271 -9.15 12.50 -18.88
C SER A 271 -9.71 11.48 -17.87
N CYS A 272 -9.10 10.31 -17.75
CA CYS A 272 -9.49 9.29 -16.78
C CYS A 272 -9.39 9.81 -15.33
N ILE A 273 -8.27 10.45 -14.98
CA ILE A 273 -8.07 11.05 -13.66
C ILE A 273 -9.12 12.14 -13.38
N ASN A 274 -9.42 12.98 -14.37
CA ASN A 274 -10.43 14.04 -14.26
C ASN A 274 -11.84 13.47 -14.04
N HIS A 275 -12.21 12.38 -14.70
CA HIS A 275 -13.48 11.69 -14.43
C HIS A 275 -13.53 11.12 -13.00
N LYS A 276 -12.43 10.51 -12.53
CA LYS A 276 -12.33 10.01 -11.15
C LYS A 276 -12.40 11.13 -10.11
N MET A 277 -11.79 12.28 -10.40
CA MET A 277 -11.86 13.47 -9.56
C MET A 277 -13.30 13.96 -9.41
N LYS A 278 -14.04 14.09 -10.52
CA LYS A 278 -15.46 14.51 -10.49
C LYS A 278 -16.35 13.54 -9.72
N GLU A 279 -16.09 12.23 -9.82
CA GLU A 279 -16.81 11.24 -9.00
C GLU A 279 -16.54 11.45 -7.51
N LEU A 280 -15.29 11.69 -7.11
CA LEU A 280 -14.94 11.97 -5.72
C LEU A 280 -15.57 13.28 -5.22
N GLU A 281 -15.62 14.33 -6.05
CA GLU A 281 -16.33 15.58 -5.73
C GLU A 281 -17.81 15.33 -5.46
N LEU A 282 -18.47 14.53 -6.31
CA LEU A 282 -19.88 14.16 -6.11
C LEU A 282 -20.10 13.36 -4.82
N GLN A 283 -19.21 12.42 -4.52
CA GLN A 283 -19.28 11.65 -3.26
C GLN A 283 -19.09 12.56 -2.04
N MET A 284 -18.18 13.54 -2.12
CA MET A 284 -17.97 14.51 -1.05
C MET A 284 -19.23 15.35 -0.81
N MET A 285 -19.87 15.84 -1.87
CA MET A 285 -21.14 16.58 -1.77
C MET A 285 -22.25 15.76 -1.08
N LYS A 286 -22.39 14.48 -1.43
CA LYS A 286 -23.35 13.57 -0.75
C LYS A 286 -23.01 13.40 0.73
N LYS A 287 -21.73 13.30 1.07
CA LYS A 287 -21.31 13.20 2.48
C LYS A 287 -21.61 14.48 3.23
N ASP A 288 -21.39 15.65 2.63
CA ASP A 288 -21.72 16.93 3.24
C ASP A 288 -23.23 17.07 3.50
N GLU A 289 -24.09 16.63 2.57
CA GLU A 289 -25.54 16.56 2.78
C GLU A 289 -25.89 15.66 3.98
N THR A 290 -25.28 14.48 4.08
CA THR A 290 -25.52 13.59 5.23
C THR A 290 -25.02 14.16 6.56
N ILE A 291 -23.87 14.86 6.55
CA ILE A 291 -23.33 15.53 7.74
C ILE A 291 -24.28 16.64 8.18
N ASN A 292 -24.79 17.45 7.25
CA ASN A 292 -25.74 18.52 7.55
C ASN A 292 -27.05 17.97 8.13
N HIS A 293 -27.56 16.86 7.58
CA HIS A 293 -28.75 16.20 8.12
C HIS A 293 -28.53 15.70 9.55
N LEU A 294 -27.43 14.96 9.80
CA LEU A 294 -27.10 14.47 11.14
C LEU A 294 -26.85 15.59 12.15
N GLN A 295 -26.27 16.71 11.72
CA GLN A 295 -26.13 17.90 12.56
C GLN A 295 -27.50 18.49 12.93
N GLY A 296 -28.45 18.49 12.00
CA GLY A 296 -29.85 18.86 12.25
C GLY A 296 -30.48 17.98 13.33
N ASP A 297 -30.45 16.67 13.14
CA ASP A 297 -31.01 15.68 14.08
C ASP A 297 -30.37 15.82 15.47
N LEU A 298 -29.05 16.00 15.53
CA LEU A 298 -28.35 16.19 16.81
C LEU A 298 -28.82 17.46 17.55
N GLN A 299 -29.08 18.55 16.83
CA GLN A 299 -29.62 19.77 17.44
C GLN A 299 -31.06 19.57 17.93
N GLU A 300 -31.87 18.80 17.21
CA GLU A 300 -33.23 18.45 17.63
C GLU A 300 -33.21 17.59 18.90
N CYS A 301 -32.45 16.49 18.91
CA CYS A 301 -32.28 15.66 20.11
C CYS A 301 -31.77 16.47 21.30
N LYS A 302 -30.86 17.43 21.07
CA LYS A 302 -30.37 18.33 22.14
C LYS A 302 -31.48 19.22 22.71
N LYS A 303 -32.41 19.71 21.87
CA LYS A 303 -33.58 20.48 22.33
C LYS A 303 -34.55 19.62 23.12
N GLU A 304 -34.88 18.43 22.63
CA GLU A 304 -35.74 17.48 23.36
C GLU A 304 -35.17 17.13 24.73
N LEU A 305 -33.87 16.84 24.78
CA LEU A 305 -33.18 16.53 26.02
C LEU A 305 -33.19 17.71 27.00
N ALA A 306 -33.08 18.95 26.50
CA ALA A 306 -33.23 20.15 27.34
C ALA A 306 -34.65 20.28 27.92
N ILE A 307 -35.68 20.00 27.13
CA ILE A 307 -37.08 19.99 27.59
C ILE A 307 -37.28 18.91 28.66
N LEU A 308 -36.82 17.68 28.42
CA LEU A 308 -36.91 16.57 29.37
C LEU A 308 -36.19 16.87 30.69
N ARG A 309 -34.99 17.48 30.62
CA ARG A 309 -34.28 17.96 31.82
C ARG A 309 -35.07 18.99 32.62
N GLY A 310 -35.91 19.81 31.97
CA GLY A 310 -36.80 20.76 32.64
C GLY A 310 -38.04 20.10 33.27
N ILE A 311 -38.55 19.01 32.70
CA ILE A 311 -39.73 18.30 33.21
C ILE A 311 -39.36 17.36 34.37
N LEU A 312 -38.21 16.68 34.28
CA LEU A 312 -37.74 15.70 35.26
C LEU A 312 -37.79 16.16 36.73
N PRO A 313 -37.35 17.39 37.10
CA PRO A 313 -37.42 17.83 38.50
C PRO A 313 -38.86 18.00 38.98
N LYS A 314 -39.80 18.44 38.13
CA LYS A 314 -41.21 18.59 38.50
C LYS A 314 -41.85 17.24 38.81
N VAL A 315 -41.63 16.25 37.94
CA VAL A 315 -42.09 14.87 38.16
C VAL A 315 -41.44 14.26 39.40
N SER A 316 -40.18 14.60 39.68
CA SER A 316 -39.50 14.15 40.90
C SER A 316 -40.11 14.75 42.16
N GLU A 317 -40.43 16.04 42.15
CA GLU A 317 -41.09 16.74 43.25
C GLU A 317 -42.51 16.19 43.49
N GLU A 318 -43.30 15.97 42.43
CA GLU A 318 -44.63 15.33 42.54
C GLU A 318 -44.55 13.93 43.14
N ARG A 319 -43.55 13.13 42.73
CA ARG A 319 -43.30 11.79 43.29
C ARG A 319 -42.95 11.86 44.78
N ASP A 320 -42.15 12.84 45.19
CA ASP A 320 -41.74 13.01 46.59
C ASP A 320 -42.94 13.46 47.47
N LEU A 321 -43.77 14.38 46.98
CA LEU A 321 -45.00 14.80 47.66
C LEU A 321 -45.98 13.65 47.86
N MET A 322 -46.22 12.85 46.80
CA MET A 322 -47.11 11.70 46.87
C MET A 322 -46.57 10.62 47.82
N TRP A 323 -45.25 10.44 47.88
CA TRP A 323 -44.62 9.54 48.84
C TRP A 323 -44.87 9.96 50.29
N ASP A 324 -44.75 11.25 50.59
CA ASP A 324 -45.06 11.80 51.92
C ASP A 324 -46.54 11.62 52.27
N GLU A 325 -47.45 11.80 51.31
CA GLU A 325 -48.88 11.57 51.52
C GLU A 325 -49.17 10.08 51.83
N VAL A 326 -48.58 9.15 51.08
CA VAL A 326 -48.68 7.70 51.34
C VAL A 326 -48.16 7.36 52.75
N LYS A 327 -47.05 7.98 53.17
CA LYS A 327 -46.51 7.79 54.52
C LYS A 327 -47.50 8.25 55.60
N GLN A 328 -48.10 9.43 55.44
CA GLN A 328 -49.11 9.94 56.37
C GLN A 328 -50.35 9.05 56.45
N TYR A 329 -50.86 8.55 55.31
CA TYR A 329 -51.97 7.61 55.33
C TYR A 329 -51.61 6.29 56.00
N THR A 330 -50.37 5.81 55.81
CA THR A 330 -49.88 4.59 56.46
C THR A 330 -49.88 4.74 57.98
N GLU A 331 -49.39 5.86 58.51
CA GLU A 331 -49.41 6.16 59.95
C GLU A 331 -50.84 6.22 60.50
N LYS A 332 -51.75 6.93 59.81
CA LYS A 332 -53.19 6.97 60.19
C LYS A 332 -53.82 5.58 60.19
N ASN A 333 -53.49 4.75 59.20
CA ASN A 333 -54.01 3.39 59.09
C ASN A 333 -53.50 2.49 60.23
N MET A 334 -52.25 2.68 60.68
CA MET A 334 -51.73 1.99 61.87
C MET A 334 -52.49 2.39 63.15
N LEU A 335 -52.77 3.69 63.33
CA LEU A 335 -53.55 4.18 64.46
C LEU A 335 -54.97 3.60 64.45
N LEU A 336 -55.67 3.65 63.32
CA LEU A 336 -57.01 3.07 63.18
C LEU A 336 -57.00 1.55 63.42
N ASN A 337 -56.02 0.82 62.90
CA ASN A 337 -55.88 -0.61 63.18
C ASN A 337 -55.68 -0.89 64.68
N SER A 338 -54.93 -0.05 65.39
CA SER A 338 -54.76 -0.18 66.84
C SER A 338 -56.09 0.05 67.59
N GLU A 339 -56.89 1.02 67.17
CA GLU A 339 -58.21 1.31 67.74
C GLU A 339 -59.19 0.16 67.47
N ILE A 340 -59.23 -0.37 66.25
CA ILE A 340 -60.01 -1.56 65.89
C ILE A 340 -59.64 -2.74 66.79
N ASN A 341 -58.35 -2.97 67.05
CA ASN A 341 -57.92 -4.06 67.92
C ASN A 341 -58.36 -3.86 69.38
N VAL A 342 -58.36 -2.62 69.88
CA VAL A 342 -58.87 -2.30 71.22
C VAL A 342 -60.38 -2.52 71.30
N LEU A 343 -61.14 -2.06 70.29
CA LEU A 343 -62.58 -2.27 70.22
C LEU A 343 -62.93 -3.76 70.15
N ARG A 344 -62.19 -4.54 69.36
CA ARG A 344 -62.36 -5.99 69.29
C ARG A 344 -62.18 -6.67 70.65
N LYS A 345 -61.13 -6.32 71.40
CA LYS A 345 -60.92 -6.82 72.77
C LYS A 345 -62.04 -6.43 73.74
N LYS A 346 -62.61 -5.23 73.60
CA LYS A 346 -63.76 -4.81 74.41
C LYS A 346 -65.01 -5.62 74.07
N ILE A 347 -65.25 -5.92 72.79
CA ILE A 347 -66.35 -6.78 72.36
C ILE A 347 -66.17 -8.17 72.96
N GLU A 348 -64.98 -8.78 72.81
CA GLU A 348 -64.66 -10.09 73.40
C GLU A 348 -64.92 -10.12 74.91
N ALA A 349 -64.49 -9.09 75.65
CA ALA A 349 -64.74 -8.99 77.10
C ALA A 349 -66.23 -8.80 77.46
N LEU A 350 -66.99 -8.07 76.64
CA LEU A 350 -68.44 -7.93 76.83
C LEU A 350 -69.16 -9.25 76.55
N ASP A 351 -68.77 -9.98 75.49
CA ASP A 351 -69.32 -11.29 75.16
C ASP A 351 -69.08 -12.30 76.29
N GLU A 352 -67.87 -12.34 76.86
CA GLU A 352 -67.56 -13.12 78.07
C GLU A 352 -68.46 -12.71 79.25
N GLY A 353 -68.68 -11.40 79.44
CA GLY A 353 -69.57 -10.88 80.48
C GLY A 353 -71.04 -11.27 80.27
N ILE A 354 -71.53 -11.26 79.03
CA ILE A 354 -72.87 -11.71 78.66
C ILE A 354 -73.02 -13.20 78.97
N LEU A 355 -72.09 -14.05 78.51
CA LEU A 355 -72.11 -15.49 78.80
C LEU A 355 -72.15 -15.77 80.30
N LEU A 356 -71.37 -15.04 81.09
CA LEU A 356 -71.33 -15.18 82.55
C LEU A 356 -72.68 -14.78 83.19
N LYS A 357 -73.29 -13.69 82.72
CA LYS A 357 -74.62 -13.25 83.17
C LYS A 357 -75.73 -14.20 82.75
N GLU A 358 -75.70 -14.73 81.53
CA GLU A 358 -76.63 -15.77 81.07
C GLU A 358 -76.51 -17.04 81.92
N GLY A 359 -75.28 -17.45 82.25
CA GLY A 359 -75.03 -18.55 83.19
C GLY A 359 -75.66 -18.28 84.57
N GLN A 360 -75.46 -17.09 85.14
CA GLN A 360 -76.08 -16.67 86.40
C GLN A 360 -77.62 -16.69 86.33
N ILE A 361 -78.20 -16.16 85.25
CA ILE A 361 -79.65 -16.15 85.03
C ILE A 361 -80.20 -17.57 84.92
N THR A 362 -79.49 -18.47 84.24
CA THR A 362 -79.88 -19.88 84.10
C THR A 362 -79.93 -20.57 85.46
N ILE A 363 -78.91 -20.38 86.31
CA ILE A 363 -78.88 -20.89 87.70
C ILE A 363 -80.06 -20.34 88.52
N LEU A 364 -80.32 -19.03 88.44
CA LEU A 364 -81.42 -18.40 89.16
C LEU A 364 -82.79 -18.90 88.66
N LYS A 365 -82.96 -19.06 87.34
CA LYS A 365 -84.16 -19.67 86.75
C LYS A 365 -84.38 -21.09 87.25
N GLU A 366 -83.35 -21.93 87.31
CA GLU A 366 -83.44 -23.28 87.88
C GLU A 366 -83.80 -23.27 89.36
N SER A 367 -83.28 -22.29 90.10
CA SER A 367 -83.55 -22.11 91.54
C SER A 367 -85.00 -21.71 91.82
N ILE A 368 -85.63 -20.92 90.93
CA ILE A 368 -87.04 -20.49 91.04
C ILE A 368 -87.99 -21.54 90.45
N SER A 369 -87.53 -22.32 89.46
CA SER A 369 -88.32 -23.38 88.82
C SER A 369 -88.31 -24.71 89.59
N LYS A 370 -87.47 -24.84 90.64
CA LYS A 370 -87.59 -25.90 91.64
C LYS A 370 -88.66 -25.50 92.68
N PRO A 371 -89.71 -26.30 92.90
CA PRO A 371 -90.64 -26.02 93.98
C PRO A 371 -89.91 -26.10 95.33
N PHE A 372 -90.05 -25.06 96.15
CA PHE A 372 -89.75 -25.12 97.57
C PHE A 372 -90.76 -26.06 98.23
N ASP A 373 -90.49 -27.36 98.18
CA ASP A 373 -91.30 -28.38 98.84
C ASP A 373 -90.91 -28.42 100.32
N LEU A 374 -91.66 -27.67 101.13
CA LEU A 374 -91.52 -27.54 102.59
C LEU A 374 -92.19 -28.71 103.34
N LEU A 375 -92.27 -29.88 102.71
CA LEU A 375 -92.66 -31.16 103.31
C LEU A 375 -91.77 -32.27 102.74
N ALA A 376 -90.76 -32.69 103.52
CA ALA A 376 -90.03 -33.94 103.31
C ALA A 376 -91.01 -35.13 103.22
N SER A 377 -90.85 -36.17 102.38
CA SER A 377 -89.80 -37.23 102.40
C SER A 377 -90.28 -38.39 101.45
N PRO A 378 -89.52 -39.48 101.20
CA PRO A 378 -88.43 -39.67 100.22
C PRO A 378 -88.71 -40.82 99.20
N ASP A 379 -87.66 -41.13 98.41
CA ASP A 379 -87.41 -42.32 97.56
C ASP A 379 -87.81 -42.20 96.09
N SER A 380 -87.04 -42.70 95.12
CA SER A 380 -85.65 -43.15 94.98
C SER A 380 -85.48 -43.48 93.47
N SER A 381 -84.24 -43.63 93.00
CA SER A 381 -83.84 -44.12 91.66
C SER A 381 -83.96 -43.10 90.51
N GLU A 382 -83.07 -42.98 89.52
CA GLU A 382 -81.74 -43.52 89.19
C GLU A 382 -81.43 -42.98 87.78
N ASN A 383 -80.14 -42.89 87.41
CA ASN A 383 -79.59 -42.68 86.05
C ASN A 383 -79.32 -41.21 85.63
N PHE A 384 -78.12 -40.63 85.73
CA PHE A 384 -76.77 -40.92 85.19
C PHE A 384 -76.57 -40.72 83.67
N TRP A 385 -75.59 -39.84 83.35
CA TRP A 385 -74.78 -39.63 82.10
C TRP A 385 -75.48 -38.98 80.89
N THR A 386 -75.20 -37.70 80.55
CA THR A 386 -74.07 -37.10 79.79
C THR A 386 -74.04 -37.33 78.28
N ASP A 387 -73.76 -36.20 77.61
CA ASP A 387 -72.86 -36.02 76.45
C ASP A 387 -73.38 -36.14 75.00
N ALA A 388 -73.33 -34.97 74.37
CA ALA A 388 -72.48 -34.63 73.22
C ALA A 388 -72.60 -35.45 71.92
N ARG A 389 -73.11 -34.77 70.90
CA ARG A 389 -72.39 -34.60 69.62
C ARG A 389 -72.72 -33.27 68.98
#